data_AF-A0A2G9P4G9-F1
#
_entry.id   AF-A0A2G9P4G9-F1
#
_cell.length_a   1.000
_cell.length_b   1.000
_cell.length_c   1.000
_cell.angle_alpha   90.00
_cell.angle_beta   90.00
_cell.angle_gamma   90.00
#
_symmetry.space_group_name_H-M   'P 1'
#
loop_
_entity.id
_entity.type
_entity.pdbx_description
1 polymer ?
#
loop_
_entity_poly.entity_id
_entity_poly.type
_entity_poly.pdbx_seq_one_letter_code
_entity_poly.pdbx_strand_id
1 'polypeptide(L)'
;MPTKQELIFAQRFPFSNKAKNIIKKEKFLLEDVSEQINERAKILLLNSFKKKTYFLNEISASTELMLNEIYAFPVAKILLSEIRSIDLNRKFALTFSFNTFKFLGKEKNNETLFELFDDFGVKYSLSDKNGFLVSIDLMNFLSLPFFKDLKLVNQNISKGKVFLTKNDAMRFISALVYNKIFLSLPLETKNIPKSFKENAKQLKQDLFSLKKTLPEFRFSGNLKTDVFPPCMSFLHEKLSSGSKLPHIANFDLACFLINGRITQEDFLKLYSRASNFKENMVLYHFKNIKGIKEKPRYSSPSCDKVVEHGLCLRNDSCSGIKSPLGYYIRNLKSIKKAGIKQTETK
;
A
#
# COMPACT_ATOMS: atom_id res chain seq x y z
N MET A 1 14.88 19.51 -27.90
CA MET A 1 13.57 19.24 -27.27
C MET A 1 13.26 17.75 -27.37
N PRO A 2 12.61 17.14 -26.36
CA PRO A 2 12.20 15.74 -26.41
C PRO A 2 11.17 15.51 -27.52
N THR A 3 11.25 14.35 -28.16
CA THR A 3 10.27 13.92 -29.16
C THR A 3 8.91 13.66 -28.51
N LYS A 4 7.83 13.73 -29.29
CA LYS A 4 6.48 13.42 -28.81
C LYS A 4 6.37 12.00 -28.23
N GLN A 5 7.07 11.03 -28.82
CA GLN A 5 7.10 9.65 -28.32
C GLN A 5 7.81 9.54 -26.97
N GLU A 6 8.94 10.24 -26.78
CA GLU A 6 9.64 10.30 -25.50
C GLU A 6 8.77 10.92 -24.40
N LEU A 7 8.03 11.98 -24.73
CA LEU A 7 7.09 12.62 -23.79
C LEU A 7 5.93 11.70 -23.43
N ILE A 8 5.35 10.97 -24.40
CA ILE A 8 4.29 9.99 -24.13
C ILE A 8 4.79 8.89 -23.20
N PHE A 9 5.99 8.36 -23.45
CA PHE A 9 6.60 7.36 -22.59
C PHE A 9 6.85 7.91 -21.18
N ALA A 10 7.44 9.10 -21.08
CA ALA A 10 7.76 9.72 -19.80
C ALA A 10 6.52 10.13 -19.00
N GLN A 11 5.45 10.57 -19.67
CA GLN A 11 4.16 10.85 -19.03
C GLN A 11 3.60 9.55 -18.42
N ARG A 12 3.66 8.43 -19.15
CA ARG A 12 3.17 7.13 -18.66
C ARG A 12 4.04 6.54 -17.54
N PHE A 13 5.36 6.74 -17.65
CA PHE A 13 6.37 6.20 -16.74
C PHE A 13 7.25 7.32 -16.18
N PRO A 14 6.72 8.23 -15.33
CA PRO A 14 7.46 9.40 -14.86
C PRO A 14 8.60 9.06 -13.89
N PHE A 15 8.66 7.80 -13.44
CA PHE A 15 9.75 7.23 -12.65
C PHE A 15 10.91 6.69 -13.50
N SER A 16 10.78 6.64 -14.83
CA SER A 16 11.80 6.11 -15.73
C SER A 16 13.06 7.00 -15.79
N ASN A 17 14.19 6.40 -16.16
CA ASN A 17 15.40 7.15 -16.45
C ASN A 17 15.20 8.08 -17.65
N LYS A 18 14.41 7.67 -18.65
CA LYS A 18 13.99 8.55 -19.75
C LYS A 18 13.28 9.82 -19.26
N ALA A 19 12.29 9.70 -18.38
CA ALA A 19 11.61 10.86 -17.78
C ALA A 19 12.60 11.75 -17.01
N LYS A 20 13.47 11.14 -16.19
CA LYS A 20 14.53 11.87 -15.46
C LYS A 20 15.47 12.64 -16.39
N ASN A 21 15.83 12.05 -17.54
CA ASN A 21 16.70 12.69 -18.52
C ASN A 21 16.01 13.86 -19.24
N ILE A 22 14.69 13.78 -19.48
CA ILE A 22 13.92 14.92 -20.00
C ILE A 22 13.98 16.08 -19.01
N ILE A 23 13.68 15.85 -17.73
CA ILE A 23 13.71 16.90 -16.70
C ILE A 23 15.09 17.55 -16.60
N LYS A 24 16.17 16.75 -16.67
CA LYS A 24 17.55 17.26 -16.69
C LYS A 24 17.85 18.12 -17.92
N LYS A 25 17.43 17.68 -19.11
CA LYS A 25 17.66 18.41 -20.38
C LYS A 25 16.92 19.74 -20.40
N GLU A 26 15.69 19.75 -19.89
CA GLU A 26 14.86 20.97 -19.75
C GLU A 26 15.33 21.89 -18.62
N LYS A 27 16.33 21.47 -17.81
CA LYS A 27 16.90 22.23 -16.68
C LYS A 27 15.85 22.72 -15.67
N PHE A 28 14.77 21.95 -15.49
CA PHE A 28 13.67 22.30 -14.59
C PHE A 28 14.12 22.32 -13.13
N LEU A 29 13.91 23.45 -12.45
CA LEU A 29 14.28 23.71 -11.06
C LEU A 29 13.04 23.80 -10.15
N LEU A 30 13.26 23.98 -8.84
CA LEU A 30 12.15 24.07 -7.87
C LEU A 30 11.37 25.38 -8.02
N GLU A 31 12.04 26.42 -8.50
CA GLU A 31 11.49 27.75 -8.75
C GLU A 31 10.55 27.77 -9.96
N ASP A 32 10.73 26.83 -10.89
CA ASP A 32 9.92 26.70 -12.11
C ASP A 32 8.56 26.00 -11.85
N VAL A 33 8.33 25.55 -10.61
CA VAL A 33 7.14 24.76 -10.26
C VAL A 33 5.92 25.68 -10.18
N SER A 34 5.17 25.72 -11.27
CA SER A 34 3.92 26.47 -11.38
C SER A 34 2.80 25.92 -10.50
N GLU A 35 1.76 26.73 -10.28
CA GLU A 35 0.55 26.30 -9.58
C GLU A 35 -0.10 25.07 -10.25
N GLN A 36 -0.10 25.02 -11.58
CA GLN A 36 -0.64 23.89 -12.34
C GLN A 36 0.13 22.58 -12.05
N ILE A 37 1.46 22.62 -12.00
CA ILE A 37 2.29 21.45 -11.68
C ILE A 37 2.04 21.01 -10.23
N ASN A 38 1.94 21.96 -9.30
CA ASN A 38 1.60 21.69 -7.90
C ASN A 38 0.24 21.01 -7.76
N GLU A 39 -0.79 21.51 -8.44
CA GLU A 39 -2.14 20.92 -8.40
C GLU A 39 -2.15 19.51 -9.01
N ARG A 40 -1.42 19.28 -10.12
CA ARG A 40 -1.24 17.92 -10.66
C ARG A 40 -0.58 16.98 -9.67
N ALA A 41 0.46 17.44 -8.97
CA ALA A 41 1.11 16.66 -7.92
C ALA A 41 0.15 16.33 -6.76
N LYS A 42 -0.67 17.29 -6.30
CA LYS A 42 -1.70 17.06 -5.26
C LYS A 42 -2.74 16.04 -5.72
N ILE A 43 -3.26 16.16 -6.95
CA ILE A 43 -4.23 15.21 -7.54
C ILE A 43 -3.63 13.79 -7.58
N LEU A 44 -2.38 13.65 -8.02
CA LEU A 44 -1.66 12.39 -8.05
C LEU A 44 -1.57 11.75 -6.64
N LEU A 45 -1.24 12.53 -5.62
CA LEU A 45 -1.16 12.07 -4.24
C LEU A 45 -2.53 11.70 -3.65
N LEU A 46 -3.56 12.49 -3.92
CA LEU A 46 -4.94 12.21 -3.51
C LEU A 46 -5.48 10.92 -4.15
N ASN A 47 -5.22 10.72 -5.45
CA ASN A 47 -5.61 9.49 -6.15
C ASN A 47 -4.87 8.27 -5.60
N SER A 48 -3.58 8.41 -5.33
CA SER A 48 -2.79 7.36 -4.67
C SER A 48 -3.31 7.04 -3.27
N PHE A 49 -3.69 8.05 -2.50
CA PHE A 49 -4.28 7.86 -1.19
C PHE A 49 -5.60 7.07 -1.24
N LYS A 50 -6.47 7.42 -2.20
CA LYS A 50 -7.78 6.81 -2.46
C LYS A 50 -7.69 5.46 -3.16
N LYS A 51 -6.48 4.99 -3.53
CA LYS A 51 -6.25 3.79 -4.36
C LYS A 51 -7.03 3.82 -5.68
N LYS A 52 -7.25 5.02 -6.22
CA LYS A 52 -7.82 5.18 -7.55
C LYS A 52 -6.70 4.99 -8.57
N THR A 53 -7.02 4.43 -9.74
CA THR A 53 -6.12 4.49 -10.87
C THR A 53 -5.83 5.95 -11.18
N TYR A 54 -4.57 6.34 -11.06
CA TYR A 54 -4.11 7.59 -11.64
C TYR A 54 -4.05 7.36 -13.15
N PHE A 55 -5.03 7.88 -13.90
CA PHE A 55 -5.07 7.70 -15.33
C PHE A 55 -4.07 8.65 -15.99
N LEU A 56 -2.88 8.15 -16.29
CA LEU A 56 -1.97 8.70 -17.31
C LEU A 56 -2.27 8.11 -18.70
N ASN A 57 -3.40 7.39 -18.85
CA ASN A 57 -3.75 6.73 -20.09
C ASN A 57 -4.21 7.72 -21.16
N GLU A 58 -4.82 8.83 -20.75
CA GLU A 58 -5.09 9.95 -21.63
C GLU A 58 -3.78 10.71 -21.82
N ILE A 59 -3.16 10.49 -22.97
CA ILE A 59 -2.02 11.28 -23.41
C ILE A 59 -2.49 12.73 -23.46
N SER A 60 -1.77 13.62 -22.79
CA SER A 60 -2.14 15.03 -22.76
C SER A 60 -2.16 15.62 -24.16
N ALA A 61 -3.11 16.51 -24.44
CA ALA A 61 -3.30 17.05 -25.80
C ALA A 61 -2.12 17.89 -26.30
N SER A 62 -1.38 18.54 -25.39
CA SER A 62 -0.23 19.39 -25.71
C SER A 62 1.06 18.93 -25.03
N THR A 63 2.20 19.26 -25.63
CA THR A 63 3.55 19.03 -25.08
C THR A 63 3.71 19.63 -23.68
N GLU A 64 3.20 20.85 -23.47
CA GLU A 64 3.24 21.53 -22.17
C GLU A 64 2.50 20.73 -21.09
N LEU A 65 1.30 20.22 -21.41
CA LEU A 65 0.54 19.40 -20.47
C LEU A 65 1.22 18.04 -20.20
N MET A 66 1.93 17.46 -21.17
CA MET A 66 2.74 16.25 -20.93
C MET A 66 3.90 16.56 -19.98
N LEU A 67 4.59 17.68 -20.18
CA LEU A 67 5.67 18.12 -19.30
C LEU A 67 5.17 18.39 -17.88
N ASN A 68 4.02 19.04 -17.72
CA ASN A 68 3.43 19.27 -16.41
C ASN A 68 3.13 17.96 -15.66
N GLU A 69 2.65 16.92 -16.34
CA GLU A 69 2.44 15.59 -15.76
C GLU A 69 3.77 14.91 -15.37
N ILE A 70 4.82 15.07 -16.19
CA ILE A 70 6.17 14.57 -15.90
C ILE A 70 6.76 15.28 -14.67
N TYR A 71 6.65 16.61 -14.58
CA TYR A 71 7.14 17.42 -13.46
C TYR A 71 6.34 17.23 -12.17
N ALA A 72 5.05 16.88 -12.28
CA ALA A 72 4.22 16.61 -11.12
C ALA A 72 4.74 15.41 -10.29
N PHE A 73 5.43 14.45 -10.90
CA PHE A 73 5.97 13.28 -10.21
C PHE A 73 7.07 13.61 -9.17
N PRO A 74 8.18 14.30 -9.52
CA PRO A 74 9.15 14.72 -8.52
C PRO A 74 8.58 15.72 -7.50
N VAL A 75 7.67 16.62 -7.90
CA VAL A 75 6.98 17.53 -6.96
C VAL A 75 6.17 16.72 -5.93
N ALA A 76 5.42 15.70 -6.38
CA ALA A 76 4.68 14.81 -5.48
C ALA A 76 5.60 14.07 -4.50
N LYS A 77 6.80 13.66 -4.94
CA LYS A 77 7.80 13.04 -4.06
C LYS A 77 8.33 14.01 -3.00
N ILE A 78 8.54 15.28 -3.34
CA ILE A 78 8.97 16.31 -2.38
C ILE A 78 7.87 16.50 -1.32
N LEU A 79 6.61 16.66 -1.74
CA LEU A 79 5.48 16.81 -0.83
C LEU A 79 5.31 15.59 0.09
N LEU A 80 5.46 14.36 -0.42
CA LEU A 80 5.44 13.14 0.40
C LEU A 80 6.54 13.12 1.45
N SER A 81 7.74 13.57 1.07
CA SER A 81 8.91 13.61 1.94
C SER A 81 8.72 14.61 3.09
N GLU A 82 8.08 15.74 2.82
CA GLU A 82 7.66 16.70 3.85
C GLU A 82 6.56 16.17 4.77
N ILE A 83 5.58 15.41 4.24
CA ILE A 83 4.49 14.85 5.05
C ILE A 83 4.98 13.78 6.03
N ARG A 84 6.08 13.08 5.70
CA ARG A 84 6.73 12.01 6.50
C ARG A 84 5.78 10.87 6.87
N SER A 85 5.01 10.38 5.89
CA SER A 85 4.10 9.24 6.09
C SER A 85 4.52 8.02 5.27
N ILE A 86 5.08 7.01 5.94
CA ILE A 86 5.47 5.74 5.33
C ILE A 86 4.28 5.05 4.60
N ASP A 87 3.07 5.18 5.15
CA ASP A 87 1.86 4.66 4.53
C ASP A 87 1.53 5.34 3.21
N LEU A 88 1.73 6.66 3.11
CA LEU A 88 1.53 7.39 1.86
C LEU A 88 2.60 7.03 0.83
N ASN A 89 3.87 6.93 1.25
CA ASN A 89 4.96 6.50 0.38
C ASN A 89 4.67 5.12 -0.23
N ARG A 90 4.22 4.16 0.60
CA ARG A 90 3.80 2.83 0.15
C ARG A 90 2.65 2.91 -0.84
N LYS A 91 1.59 3.67 -0.54
CA LYS A 91 0.43 3.81 -1.43
C LYS A 91 0.81 4.43 -2.77
N PHE A 92 1.66 5.46 -2.75
CA PHE A 92 2.17 6.13 -3.94
C PHE A 92 2.96 5.15 -4.83
N ALA A 93 3.92 4.42 -4.27
CA ALA A 93 4.67 3.40 -5.03
C ALA A 93 3.75 2.29 -5.58
N LEU A 94 2.75 1.83 -4.80
CA LEU A 94 1.78 0.84 -5.26
C LEU A 94 0.93 1.34 -6.43
N THR A 95 0.55 2.62 -6.46
CA THR A 95 -0.20 3.20 -7.58
C THR A 95 0.56 3.04 -8.89
N PHE A 96 1.85 3.42 -8.91
CA PHE A 96 2.67 3.30 -10.12
C PHE A 96 2.96 1.86 -10.51
N SER A 97 3.20 0.99 -9.53
CA SER A 97 3.35 -0.46 -9.77
C SER A 97 2.10 -1.06 -10.42
N PHE A 98 0.92 -0.79 -9.84
CA PHE A 98 -0.36 -1.27 -10.37
C PHE A 98 -0.66 -0.73 -11.77
N ASN A 99 -0.44 0.58 -11.97
CA ASN A 99 -0.65 1.22 -13.26
C ASN A 99 0.28 0.65 -14.34
N THR A 100 1.55 0.41 -14.00
CA THR A 100 2.52 -0.21 -14.91
C THR A 100 2.04 -1.59 -15.35
N PHE A 101 1.65 -2.45 -14.40
CA PHE A 101 1.13 -3.78 -14.70
C PHE A 101 -0.11 -3.71 -15.61
N LYS A 102 -1.07 -2.86 -15.26
CA LYS A 102 -2.33 -2.69 -16.00
C LYS A 102 -2.09 -2.16 -17.41
N PHE A 103 -1.13 -1.24 -17.57
CA PHE A 103 -0.78 -0.66 -18.86
C PHE A 103 -0.13 -1.73 -19.75
N LEU A 104 0.92 -2.39 -19.26
CA LEU A 104 1.61 -3.45 -20.01
C LEU A 104 0.67 -4.61 -20.40
N GLY A 105 -0.29 -4.94 -19.54
CA GLY A 105 -1.29 -5.96 -19.83
C GLY A 105 -2.28 -5.60 -20.95
N LYS A 106 -2.38 -4.33 -21.33
CA LYS A 106 -3.22 -3.86 -22.44
C LYS A 106 -2.47 -3.71 -23.76
N GLU A 107 -1.14 -3.71 -23.72
CA GLU A 107 -0.30 -3.56 -24.90
C GLU A 107 -0.35 -4.81 -25.79
N LYS A 108 -0.47 -4.59 -27.10
CA LYS A 108 -0.53 -5.67 -28.10
C LYS A 108 0.83 -6.38 -28.22
N ASN A 109 1.91 -5.60 -28.25
CA ASN A 109 3.28 -6.11 -28.33
C ASN A 109 3.99 -6.00 -26.97
N ASN A 110 5.27 -6.37 -26.93
CA ASN A 110 6.09 -6.34 -25.71
C ASN A 110 7.15 -5.24 -25.74
N GLU A 111 7.10 -4.32 -26.71
CA GLU A 111 8.14 -3.29 -26.91
C GLU A 111 8.29 -2.40 -25.67
N THR A 112 7.17 -1.93 -25.12
CA THR A 112 7.20 -1.10 -23.91
C THR A 112 7.72 -1.88 -22.68
N LEU A 113 7.47 -3.19 -22.61
CA LEU A 113 8.00 -4.03 -21.54
C LEU A 113 9.53 -4.11 -21.64
N PHE A 114 10.05 -4.38 -22.84
CA PHE A 114 11.49 -4.43 -23.11
C PHE A 114 12.16 -3.08 -22.89
N GLU A 115 11.54 -1.99 -23.32
CA GLU A 115 12.01 -0.64 -23.08
C GLU A 115 12.14 -0.33 -21.57
N LEU A 116 11.24 -0.85 -20.73
CA LEU A 116 11.35 -0.74 -19.27
C LEU A 116 12.45 -1.63 -18.68
N PHE A 117 12.69 -2.83 -19.22
CA PHE A 117 13.85 -3.64 -18.82
C PHE A 117 15.15 -2.88 -19.07
N ASP A 118 15.28 -2.30 -20.27
CA ASP A 118 16.45 -1.54 -20.69
C ASP A 118 16.61 -0.24 -19.88
N ASP A 119 15.53 0.53 -19.71
CA ASP A 119 15.53 1.76 -18.90
C ASP A 119 15.97 1.48 -17.46
N PHE A 120 15.61 0.32 -16.91
CA PHE A 120 16.00 -0.07 -15.57
C PHE A 120 17.34 -0.78 -15.45
N GLY A 121 18.02 -1.05 -16.57
CA GLY A 121 19.30 -1.75 -16.61
C GLY A 121 19.20 -3.22 -16.21
N VAL A 122 18.01 -3.83 -16.35
CA VAL A 122 17.81 -5.24 -16.04
C VAL A 122 18.23 -6.06 -17.25
N LYS A 123 19.31 -6.81 -17.13
CA LYS A 123 19.76 -7.73 -18.19
C LYS A 123 18.76 -8.88 -18.36
N TYR A 124 18.27 -9.06 -19.57
CA TYR A 124 17.40 -10.16 -19.97
C TYR A 124 17.88 -10.80 -21.28
N SER A 125 17.41 -12.02 -21.54
CA SER A 125 17.55 -12.68 -22.84
C SER A 125 16.17 -13.16 -23.28
N LEU A 126 15.85 -13.01 -24.56
CA LEU A 126 14.65 -13.64 -25.12
C LEU A 126 14.74 -15.16 -24.93
N SER A 127 13.62 -15.78 -24.59
CA SER A 127 13.57 -17.20 -24.29
C SER A 127 13.07 -17.99 -25.49
N ASP A 128 13.83 -18.99 -25.92
CA ASP A 128 13.39 -19.96 -26.93
C ASP A 128 12.53 -21.09 -26.32
N LYS A 129 12.42 -21.15 -24.98
CA LYS A 129 11.57 -22.13 -24.30
C LYS A 129 10.10 -21.76 -24.46
N ASN A 130 9.30 -22.71 -24.92
CA ASN A 130 7.84 -22.59 -25.02
C ASN A 130 7.22 -22.07 -23.71
N GLY A 131 6.35 -21.07 -23.84
CA GLY A 131 5.61 -20.46 -22.72
C GLY A 131 6.37 -19.37 -21.95
N PHE A 132 7.66 -19.18 -22.19
CA PHE A 132 8.47 -18.14 -21.53
C PHE A 132 8.82 -17.03 -22.51
N LEU A 133 8.70 -15.78 -22.08
CA LEU A 133 9.03 -14.61 -22.90
C LEU A 133 10.51 -14.25 -22.77
N VAL A 134 11.01 -14.21 -21.55
CA VAL A 134 12.39 -13.82 -21.24
C VAL A 134 12.99 -14.72 -20.17
N SER A 135 14.31 -14.72 -20.10
CA SER A 135 15.07 -15.18 -18.94
C SER A 135 15.87 -14.03 -18.35
N ILE A 136 15.97 -13.98 -17.03
CA ILE A 136 16.82 -13.02 -16.31
C ILE A 136 17.75 -13.75 -15.35
N ASP A 137 18.86 -13.12 -15.00
CA ASP A 137 19.79 -13.65 -14.00
C ASP A 137 19.10 -13.82 -12.64
N LEU A 138 19.41 -14.90 -11.93
CA LEU A 138 18.85 -15.19 -10.61
C LEU A 138 19.08 -14.05 -9.62
N MET A 139 20.25 -13.40 -9.64
CA MET A 139 20.56 -12.27 -8.77
C MET A 139 19.70 -11.05 -9.11
N ASN A 140 19.44 -10.81 -10.39
CA ASN A 140 18.50 -9.76 -10.81
C ASN A 140 17.09 -10.05 -10.31
N PHE A 141 16.63 -11.31 -10.39
CA PHE A 141 15.32 -11.72 -9.88
C PHE A 141 15.21 -11.52 -8.35
N LEU A 142 16.24 -11.92 -7.61
CA LEU A 142 16.30 -11.85 -6.14
C LEU A 142 16.57 -10.45 -5.58
N SER A 143 16.92 -9.48 -6.42
CA SER A 143 17.09 -8.08 -6.01
C SER A 143 15.79 -7.43 -5.50
N LEU A 144 14.64 -8.03 -5.80
CA LEU A 144 13.34 -7.55 -5.35
C LEU A 144 13.01 -8.07 -3.94
N PRO A 145 12.40 -7.23 -3.07
CA PRO A 145 11.84 -7.70 -1.81
C PRO A 145 10.70 -8.69 -2.07
N PHE A 146 10.26 -9.40 -1.03
CA PHE A 146 9.22 -10.41 -1.16
C PHE A 146 7.91 -9.86 -1.78
N PHE A 147 7.57 -10.36 -2.97
CA PHE A 147 6.24 -10.23 -3.59
C PHE A 147 5.59 -11.60 -3.67
N LYS A 148 4.33 -11.71 -3.21
CA LYS A 148 3.61 -13.01 -3.12
C LYS A 148 3.59 -13.77 -4.45
N ASP A 149 3.48 -13.04 -5.55
CA ASP A 149 3.34 -13.61 -6.90
C ASP A 149 4.70 -13.90 -7.57
N LEU A 150 5.81 -13.47 -6.97
CA LEU A 150 7.18 -13.64 -7.48
C LEU A 150 8.04 -14.48 -6.52
N LYS A 151 7.41 -15.41 -5.78
CA LYS A 151 8.14 -16.36 -4.95
C LYS A 151 9.06 -17.20 -5.83
N LEU A 152 10.33 -17.31 -5.45
CA LEU A 152 11.32 -18.11 -6.17
C LEU A 152 10.89 -19.57 -6.33
N VAL A 153 10.29 -20.15 -5.29
CA VAL A 153 9.76 -21.52 -5.29
C VAL A 153 8.67 -21.77 -6.34
N ASN A 154 8.08 -20.70 -6.88
CA ASN A 154 7.06 -20.76 -7.93
C ASN A 154 7.63 -20.42 -9.32
N GLN A 155 8.95 -20.29 -9.47
CA GLN A 155 9.58 -19.92 -10.75
C GLN A 155 10.28 -21.10 -11.42
N ASN A 156 10.41 -21.03 -12.74
CA ASN A 156 11.24 -21.97 -13.50
C ASN A 156 12.69 -21.47 -13.52
N ILE A 157 13.61 -22.26 -12.97
CA ILE A 157 15.01 -21.88 -12.79
C ILE A 157 15.89 -22.92 -13.48
N SER A 158 16.84 -22.47 -14.28
CA SER A 158 17.81 -23.35 -14.93
C SER A 158 19.08 -22.59 -15.23
N LYS A 159 20.24 -23.18 -14.87
CA LYS A 159 21.58 -22.62 -15.12
C LYS A 159 21.74 -21.17 -14.62
N GLY A 160 21.29 -20.90 -13.38
CA GLY A 160 21.38 -19.57 -12.77
C GLY A 160 20.45 -18.51 -13.35
N LYS A 161 19.51 -18.89 -14.22
CA LYS A 161 18.52 -17.98 -14.81
C LYS A 161 17.11 -18.34 -14.39
N VAL A 162 16.28 -17.32 -14.20
CA VAL A 162 14.84 -17.43 -13.96
C VAL A 162 14.11 -17.16 -15.28
N PHE A 163 13.28 -18.08 -15.71
CA PHE A 163 12.48 -17.99 -16.92
C PHE A 163 11.10 -17.43 -16.58
N LEU A 164 10.73 -16.32 -17.23
CA LEU A 164 9.50 -15.60 -16.94
C LEU A 164 8.54 -15.65 -18.12
N THR A 165 7.29 -16.00 -17.85
CA THR A 165 6.19 -15.81 -18.80
C THR A 165 6.01 -14.31 -19.08
N LYS A 166 5.22 -13.94 -20.11
CA LYS A 166 4.85 -12.53 -20.33
C LYS A 166 4.25 -11.92 -19.06
N ASN A 167 3.36 -12.65 -18.38
CA ASN A 167 2.70 -12.18 -17.17
C ASN A 167 3.68 -12.00 -16.00
N ASP A 168 4.60 -12.93 -15.80
CA ASP A 168 5.58 -12.83 -14.72
C ASP A 168 6.65 -11.77 -15.00
N ALA A 169 7.02 -11.55 -16.27
CA ALA A 169 7.87 -10.44 -16.67
C ALA A 169 7.21 -9.08 -16.38
N MET A 170 5.91 -8.93 -16.68
CA MET A 170 5.15 -7.73 -16.30
C MET A 170 5.07 -7.54 -14.78
N ARG A 171 4.83 -8.62 -14.02
CA ARG A 171 4.84 -8.59 -12.54
C ARG A 171 6.20 -8.18 -12.00
N PHE A 172 7.27 -8.74 -12.54
CA PHE A 172 8.66 -8.43 -12.16
C PHE A 172 8.96 -6.93 -12.37
N ILE A 173 8.70 -6.40 -13.56
CA ILE A 173 8.90 -4.96 -13.85
C ILE A 173 8.04 -4.08 -12.94
N SER A 174 6.77 -4.44 -12.73
CA SER A 174 5.87 -3.69 -11.85
C SER A 174 6.33 -3.69 -10.38
N ALA A 175 6.89 -4.81 -9.90
CA ALA A 175 7.48 -4.93 -8.58
C ALA A 175 8.78 -4.11 -8.46
N LEU A 176 9.60 -4.07 -9.52
CA LEU A 176 10.78 -3.22 -9.61
C LEU A 176 10.41 -1.73 -9.57
N VAL A 177 9.34 -1.32 -10.24
CA VAL A 177 8.78 0.05 -10.14
C VAL A 177 8.43 0.40 -8.70
N TYR A 178 7.69 -0.48 -8.01
CA TYR A 178 7.37 -0.26 -6.60
C TYR A 178 8.65 -0.05 -5.78
N ASN A 179 9.62 -0.96 -5.92
CA ASN A 179 10.83 -0.95 -5.13
C ASN A 179 11.67 0.32 -5.39
N LYS A 180 11.88 0.69 -6.66
CA LYS A 180 12.60 1.91 -7.04
C LYS A 180 11.95 3.17 -6.47
N ILE A 181 10.63 3.31 -6.60
CA ILE A 181 9.92 4.50 -6.09
C ILE A 181 9.98 4.53 -4.57
N PHE A 182 9.67 3.41 -3.91
CA PHE A 182 9.61 3.33 -2.45
C PHE A 182 10.98 3.61 -1.80
N LEU A 183 12.06 3.02 -2.32
CA LEU A 183 13.43 3.27 -1.83
C LEU A 183 13.94 4.68 -2.13
N SER A 184 13.37 5.35 -3.12
CA SER A 184 13.69 6.74 -3.45
C SER A 184 12.98 7.78 -2.56
N LEU A 185 12.32 7.33 -1.48
CA LEU A 185 11.58 8.15 -0.52
C LEU A 185 11.97 7.77 0.93
N PRO A 186 12.02 8.72 1.87
CA PRO A 186 11.87 10.16 1.65
C PRO A 186 13.11 10.78 0.98
N LEU A 187 12.92 11.91 0.32
CA LEU A 187 13.98 12.79 -0.17
C LEU A 187 14.47 13.70 0.96
N GLU A 188 15.69 14.24 0.83
CA GLU A 188 16.14 15.36 1.68
C GLU A 188 15.43 16.65 1.26
N THR A 189 14.87 17.36 2.23
CA THR A 189 13.97 18.51 1.98
C THR A 189 14.35 19.77 2.77
N LYS A 190 15.58 19.86 3.28
CA LYS A 190 16.01 21.00 4.10
C LYS A 190 15.90 22.34 3.35
N ASN A 191 16.27 22.35 2.07
CA ASN A 191 16.45 23.55 1.25
C ASN A 191 15.34 23.78 0.21
N ILE A 192 14.13 23.25 0.44
CA ILE A 192 13.00 23.49 -0.48
C ILE A 192 12.34 24.85 -0.19
N PRO A 193 11.72 25.50 -1.20
CA PRO A 193 10.98 26.74 -1.00
C PRO A 193 9.84 26.61 0.03
N LYS A 194 9.52 27.70 0.73
CA LYS A 194 8.47 27.73 1.78
C LYS A 194 7.10 27.26 1.26
N SER A 195 6.76 27.60 0.02
CA SER A 195 5.52 27.20 -0.66
C SER A 195 5.32 25.67 -0.67
N PHE A 196 6.39 24.88 -0.81
CA PHE A 196 6.29 23.42 -0.75
C PHE A 196 5.92 22.91 0.64
N LYS A 197 6.47 23.53 1.69
CA LYS A 197 6.17 23.18 3.08
C LYS A 197 4.71 23.48 3.41
N GLU A 198 4.22 24.62 2.94
CA GLU A 198 2.82 25.03 3.07
C GLU A 198 1.87 24.09 2.29
N ASN A 199 2.19 23.80 1.03
CA ASN A 199 1.46 22.84 0.20
C ASN A 199 1.42 21.44 0.84
N ALA A 200 2.54 20.97 1.41
CA ALA A 200 2.60 19.68 2.10
C ALA A 200 1.74 19.68 3.37
N LYS A 201 1.73 20.79 4.13
CA LYS A 201 0.88 20.97 5.32
C LYS A 201 -0.60 20.95 4.95
N GLN A 202 -1.00 21.69 3.91
CA GLN A 202 -2.38 21.71 3.40
C GLN A 202 -2.81 20.31 2.94
N LEU A 203 -2.01 19.66 2.09
CA LEU A 203 -2.29 18.31 1.61
C LEU A 203 -2.41 17.30 2.76
N LYS A 204 -1.58 17.42 3.81
CA LYS A 204 -1.69 16.58 5.00
C LYS A 204 -3.03 16.77 5.72
N GLN A 205 -3.54 18.00 5.79
CA GLN A 205 -4.86 18.30 6.35
C GLN A 205 -5.98 17.70 5.49
N ASP A 206 -5.91 17.84 4.16
CA ASP A 206 -6.88 17.28 3.22
C ASP A 206 -6.91 15.74 3.29
N LEU A 207 -5.74 15.11 3.38
CA LEU A 207 -5.63 13.66 3.55
C LEU A 207 -6.18 13.21 4.91
N PHE A 208 -6.08 14.06 5.94
CA PHE A 208 -6.62 13.76 7.26
C PHE A 208 -8.15 13.92 7.31
N SER A 209 -8.71 14.96 6.67
CA SER A 209 -10.16 15.12 6.54
C SER A 209 -10.77 13.97 5.73
N LEU A 210 -10.12 13.53 4.66
CA LEU A 210 -10.49 12.31 3.91
C LEU A 210 -10.37 11.02 4.74
N LYS A 211 -9.49 10.98 5.76
CA LYS A 211 -9.46 9.86 6.72
C LYS A 211 -10.62 9.92 7.71
N LYS A 212 -11.12 11.10 8.07
CA LYS A 212 -12.28 11.26 8.98
C LYS A 212 -13.60 10.84 8.33
N THR A 213 -13.73 10.97 7.02
CA THR A 213 -14.92 10.48 6.28
C THR A 213 -14.96 8.96 6.10
N LEU A 214 -13.83 8.27 6.30
CA LEU A 214 -13.86 6.83 6.58
C LEU A 214 -14.40 6.67 7.99
N PRO A 215 -15.47 5.88 8.23
CA PRO A 215 -16.13 5.84 9.52
C PRO A 215 -15.09 5.60 10.61
N GLU A 216 -15.03 6.52 11.58
CA GLU A 216 -14.19 6.34 12.76
C GLU A 216 -14.57 5.02 13.40
N PHE A 217 -13.69 4.07 13.16
CA PHE A 217 -13.80 2.75 13.68
C PHE A 217 -12.96 2.71 14.92
N ARG A 218 -13.62 2.80 16.05
CA ARG A 218 -13.04 2.55 17.35
C ARG A 218 -13.96 1.55 18.01
N PHE A 219 -13.39 0.56 18.67
CA PHE A 219 -14.16 -0.14 19.69
C PHE A 219 -14.66 0.93 20.69
N SER A 220 -15.98 1.16 20.72
CA SER A 220 -16.61 2.05 21.70
C SER A 220 -16.41 1.50 23.12
N GLY A 221 -16.60 2.34 24.15
CA GLY A 221 -16.31 2.01 25.56
C GLY A 221 -16.92 0.69 26.09
N ASN A 222 -17.94 0.16 25.41
CA ASN A 222 -18.26 -1.27 25.43
C ASN A 222 -17.91 -1.86 24.06
N LEU A 223 -16.91 -2.75 24.02
CA LEU A 223 -16.58 -3.57 22.85
C LEU A 223 -17.89 -4.19 22.35
N LYS A 224 -18.44 -3.73 21.21
CA LYS A 224 -19.61 -4.36 20.59
C LYS A 224 -19.18 -5.73 20.08
N THR A 225 -19.11 -6.72 20.96
CA THR A 225 -18.72 -8.10 20.68
C THR A 225 -19.65 -8.75 19.67
N ASP A 226 -20.89 -8.27 19.59
CA ASP A 226 -21.95 -8.79 18.72
C ASP A 226 -21.66 -8.63 17.23
N VAL A 227 -20.68 -7.79 16.86
CA VAL A 227 -20.20 -7.62 15.48
C VAL A 227 -18.81 -8.21 15.25
N PHE A 228 -18.24 -8.92 16.22
CA PHE A 228 -16.99 -9.62 16.04
C PHE A 228 -17.17 -10.79 15.04
N PRO A 229 -16.12 -11.11 14.27
CA PRO A 229 -16.10 -12.35 13.52
C PRO A 229 -16.09 -13.55 14.49
N PRO A 230 -16.67 -14.70 14.12
CA PRO A 230 -16.79 -15.86 15.01
C PRO A 230 -15.48 -16.27 15.70
N CYS A 231 -14.36 -16.24 14.97
CA CYS A 231 -13.05 -16.55 15.51
C CYS A 231 -12.61 -15.58 16.63
N MET A 232 -12.85 -14.27 16.48
CA MET A 232 -12.45 -13.29 17.48
C MET A 232 -13.45 -13.23 18.64
N SER A 233 -14.73 -13.49 18.40
CA SER A 233 -15.73 -13.64 19.46
C SER A 233 -15.33 -14.76 20.41
N PHE A 234 -14.99 -15.94 19.87
CA PHE A 234 -14.55 -17.09 20.66
C PHE A 234 -13.31 -16.79 21.50
N LEU A 235 -12.29 -16.14 20.93
CA LEU A 235 -11.08 -15.76 21.66
C LEU A 235 -11.38 -14.73 22.77
N HIS A 236 -12.25 -13.76 22.48
CA HIS A 236 -12.67 -12.76 23.44
C HIS A 236 -13.46 -13.38 24.61
N GLU A 237 -14.36 -14.33 24.34
CA GLU A 237 -15.12 -15.07 25.35
C GLU A 237 -14.22 -15.96 26.22
N LYS A 238 -13.27 -16.68 25.61
CA LYS A 238 -12.26 -17.45 26.36
C LYS A 238 -11.45 -16.54 27.29
N LEU A 239 -11.00 -15.40 26.80
CA LEU A 239 -10.25 -14.45 27.63
C LEU A 239 -11.14 -13.85 28.74
N SER A 240 -12.39 -13.52 28.42
CA SER A 240 -13.33 -12.90 29.35
C SER A 240 -13.82 -13.85 30.45
N SER A 241 -13.87 -15.15 30.18
CA SER A 241 -14.12 -16.20 31.18
C SER A 241 -12.91 -16.52 32.06
N GLY A 242 -11.82 -15.78 31.90
CA GLY A 242 -10.58 -15.92 32.67
C GLY A 242 -9.65 -17.03 32.22
N SER A 243 -9.93 -17.66 31.07
CA SER A 243 -9.04 -18.66 30.48
C SER A 243 -7.79 -18.00 29.91
N LYS A 244 -6.65 -18.66 30.10
CA LYS A 244 -5.40 -18.29 29.44
C LYS A 244 -5.45 -18.71 27.96
N LEU A 245 -5.27 -17.73 27.06
CA LEU A 245 -5.15 -18.03 25.63
C LEU A 245 -3.75 -18.59 25.30
N PRO A 246 -3.64 -19.57 24.38
CA PRO A 246 -2.36 -19.95 23.78
C PRO A 246 -1.65 -18.75 23.16
N HIS A 247 -0.32 -18.78 23.11
CA HIS A 247 0.48 -17.62 22.68
C HIS A 247 0.04 -17.03 21.34
N ILE A 248 -0.15 -17.88 20.32
CA ILE A 248 -0.57 -17.44 18.98
C ILE A 248 -2.00 -16.87 18.97
N ALA A 249 -2.92 -17.48 19.72
CA ALA A 249 -4.30 -17.03 19.86
C ALA A 249 -4.39 -15.68 20.57
N ASN A 250 -3.59 -15.51 21.63
CA ASN A 250 -3.45 -14.26 22.36
C ASN A 250 -2.92 -13.13 21.45
N PHE A 251 -1.88 -13.43 20.67
CA PHE A 251 -1.28 -12.48 19.73
C PHE A 251 -2.26 -12.05 18.64
N ASP A 252 -3.02 -12.98 18.05
CA ASP A 252 -4.01 -12.68 17.00
C ASP A 252 -5.15 -11.81 17.53
N LEU A 253 -5.68 -12.12 18.72
CA LEU A 253 -6.71 -11.30 19.38
C LEU A 253 -6.17 -9.90 19.70
N ALA A 254 -4.96 -9.80 20.25
CA ALA A 254 -4.34 -8.50 20.55
C ALA A 254 -4.14 -7.66 19.28
N CYS A 255 -3.63 -8.27 18.20
CA CYS A 255 -3.45 -7.59 16.92
C CYS A 255 -4.78 -7.11 16.34
N PHE A 256 -5.86 -7.89 16.45
CA PHE A 256 -7.20 -7.50 16.04
C PHE A 256 -7.72 -6.30 16.87
N LEU A 257 -7.67 -6.38 18.20
CA LEU A 257 -8.18 -5.36 19.11
C LEU A 257 -7.42 -4.02 18.95
N ILE A 258 -6.09 -4.07 18.87
CA ILE A 258 -5.25 -2.88 18.76
C ILE A 258 -5.43 -2.21 17.39
N ASN A 259 -5.54 -2.99 16.31
CA ASN A 259 -5.79 -2.42 14.98
C ASN A 259 -7.23 -1.92 14.80
N GLY A 260 -8.19 -2.44 15.58
CA GLY A 260 -9.52 -1.85 15.73
C GLY A 260 -9.61 -0.69 16.73
N ARG A 261 -8.46 -0.18 17.18
CA ARG A 261 -8.29 1.03 18.00
C ARG A 261 -8.91 0.94 19.40
N ILE A 262 -8.82 -0.23 20.05
CA ILE A 262 -9.09 -0.33 21.49
C ILE A 262 -8.18 0.65 22.27
N THR A 263 -8.68 1.21 23.36
CA THR A 263 -7.87 2.06 24.24
C THR A 263 -6.88 1.22 25.04
N GLN A 264 -5.83 1.85 25.57
CA GLN A 264 -4.92 1.13 26.46
C GLN A 264 -5.66 0.68 27.73
N GLU A 265 -6.52 1.53 28.27
CA GLU A 265 -7.33 1.26 29.46
C GLU A 265 -8.27 0.06 29.23
N ASP A 266 -9.05 0.06 28.15
CA ASP A 266 -9.97 -1.04 27.82
C ASP A 266 -9.23 -2.34 27.51
N PHE A 267 -8.06 -2.25 26.88
CA PHE A 267 -7.22 -3.41 26.62
C PHE A 267 -6.72 -4.03 27.93
N LEU A 268 -6.24 -3.21 28.87
CA LEU A 268 -5.82 -3.68 30.19
C LEU A 268 -6.98 -4.28 30.97
N LYS A 269 -8.15 -3.61 30.96
CA LYS A 269 -9.36 -4.08 31.63
C LYS A 269 -9.87 -5.42 31.09
N LEU A 270 -9.72 -5.66 29.79
CA LEU A 270 -10.06 -6.96 29.20
C LEU A 270 -9.07 -8.04 29.64
N TYR A 271 -7.77 -7.75 29.56
CA TYR A 271 -6.70 -8.71 29.87
C TYR A 271 -6.57 -9.00 31.37
N SER A 272 -7.03 -8.11 32.25
CA SER A 272 -7.02 -8.33 33.70
C SER A 272 -7.92 -9.48 34.14
N ARG A 273 -8.84 -9.92 33.28
CA ARG A 273 -9.70 -11.10 33.53
C ARG A 273 -8.94 -12.42 33.43
N ALA A 274 -7.83 -12.47 32.70
CA ALA A 274 -7.07 -13.70 32.49
C ALA A 274 -6.38 -14.17 33.78
N SER A 275 -6.43 -15.47 34.06
CA SER A 275 -5.85 -16.08 35.27
C SER A 275 -4.34 -15.86 35.45
N ASN A 276 -3.61 -15.51 34.38
CA ASN A 276 -2.16 -15.25 34.39
C ASN A 276 -1.80 -13.77 34.14
N PHE A 277 -2.71 -12.84 34.44
CA PHE A 277 -2.52 -11.43 34.17
C PHE A 277 -1.27 -10.84 34.86
N LYS A 278 -0.46 -10.13 34.08
CA LYS A 278 0.67 -9.32 34.55
C LYS A 278 0.65 -7.98 33.81
N GLU A 279 0.26 -6.91 34.49
CA GLU A 279 0.02 -5.60 33.87
C GLU A 279 1.21 -5.10 33.02
N ASN A 280 2.42 -5.15 33.56
CA ASN A 280 3.64 -4.74 32.85
C ASN A 280 3.86 -5.50 31.54
N MET A 281 3.54 -6.80 31.51
CA MET A 281 3.67 -7.64 30.32
C MET A 281 2.60 -7.31 29.28
N VAL A 282 1.37 -7.07 29.72
CA VAL A 282 0.26 -6.69 28.83
C VAL A 282 0.49 -5.31 28.22
N LEU A 283 0.98 -4.35 29.02
CA LEU A 283 1.39 -3.03 28.55
C LEU A 283 2.52 -3.10 27.52
N TYR A 284 3.53 -3.92 27.80
CA TYR A 284 4.62 -4.15 26.85
C TYR A 284 4.10 -4.74 25.54
N HIS A 285 3.23 -5.76 25.63
CA HIS A 285 2.60 -6.40 24.47
C HIS A 285 1.79 -5.40 23.63
N PHE A 286 0.98 -4.56 24.28
CA PHE A 286 0.22 -3.50 23.62
C PHE A 286 1.13 -2.50 22.88
N LYS A 287 2.18 -2.00 23.54
CA LYS A 287 3.15 -1.07 22.95
C LYS A 287 3.89 -1.68 21.77
N ASN A 288 4.29 -2.95 21.89
CA ASN A 288 4.97 -3.71 20.84
C ASN A 288 4.09 -3.87 19.59
N ILE A 289 2.83 -4.29 19.77
CA ILE A 289 1.88 -4.44 18.65
C ILE A 289 1.59 -3.09 17.98
N LYS A 290 1.42 -2.03 18.78
CA LYS A 290 1.14 -0.68 18.28
C LYS A 290 2.33 -0.05 17.53
N GLY A 291 3.54 -0.60 17.69
CA GLY A 291 4.76 -0.06 17.07
C GLY A 291 5.26 1.23 17.75
N ILE A 292 5.13 1.32 19.07
CA ILE A 292 5.68 2.45 19.85
C ILE A 292 7.19 2.24 20.05
N LYS A 293 8.01 3.30 19.95
CA LYS A 293 9.48 3.30 20.10
C LYS A 293 10.21 2.42 19.06
N GLU A 294 10.16 2.82 17.79
CA GLU A 294 10.98 2.27 16.69
C GLU A 294 10.72 0.80 16.27
N LYS A 295 9.72 0.14 16.84
CA LYS A 295 9.34 -1.22 16.43
C LYS A 295 8.31 -1.22 15.28
N PRO A 296 8.37 -2.20 14.36
CA PRO A 296 7.36 -2.32 13.30
C PRO A 296 5.98 -2.56 13.93
N ARG A 297 4.99 -1.80 13.48
CA ARG A 297 3.59 -2.00 13.89
C ARG A 297 3.07 -3.33 13.34
N TYR A 298 2.55 -4.18 14.21
CA TYR A 298 1.92 -5.43 13.81
C TYR A 298 0.52 -5.16 13.27
N SER A 299 0.23 -5.75 12.11
CA SER A 299 -1.08 -5.66 11.47
C SER A 299 -2.03 -6.74 11.99
N SER A 300 -3.33 -6.50 11.93
CA SER A 300 -4.34 -7.55 12.21
C SER A 300 -4.16 -8.71 11.20
N PRO A 301 -4.30 -9.97 11.64
CA PRO A 301 -4.10 -11.13 10.76
C PRO A 301 -5.10 -11.15 9.59
N SER A 302 -4.70 -11.71 8.44
CA SER A 302 -5.65 -12.04 7.37
C SER A 302 -6.46 -13.28 7.74
N CYS A 303 -7.58 -13.53 7.04
CA CYS A 303 -8.33 -14.78 7.24
C CYS A 303 -7.45 -16.01 6.95
N ASP A 304 -6.60 -15.96 5.92
CA ASP A 304 -5.64 -17.03 5.60
C ASP A 304 -4.69 -17.30 6.77
N LYS A 305 -4.19 -16.24 7.44
CA LYS A 305 -3.33 -16.37 8.62
C LYS A 305 -4.06 -17.00 9.80
N VAL A 306 -5.31 -16.60 10.05
CA VAL A 306 -6.13 -17.20 11.12
C VAL A 306 -6.41 -18.69 10.84
N VAL A 307 -6.54 -19.08 9.57
CA VAL A 307 -6.63 -20.50 9.16
C VAL A 307 -5.31 -21.23 9.42
N GLU A 308 -4.18 -20.68 8.99
CA GLU A 308 -2.84 -21.24 9.25
C GLU A 308 -2.58 -21.43 10.76
N HIS A 309 -3.07 -20.53 11.60
CA HIS A 309 -2.95 -20.62 13.06
C HIS A 309 -3.94 -21.60 13.71
N GLY A 310 -4.86 -22.22 12.94
CA GLY A 310 -5.88 -23.14 13.47
C GLY A 310 -6.99 -22.47 14.28
N LEU A 311 -7.22 -21.16 14.09
CA LEU A 311 -8.16 -20.35 14.89
C LEU A 311 -9.45 -20.00 14.14
N CYS A 312 -9.61 -20.45 12.89
CA CYS A 312 -10.71 -20.03 12.03
C CYS A 312 -12.00 -20.80 12.35
N LEU A 313 -13.05 -20.07 12.77
CA LEU A 313 -14.40 -20.60 13.02
C LEU A 313 -15.38 -20.11 11.94
N ARG A 314 -15.01 -20.27 10.66
CA ARG A 314 -15.73 -19.69 9.53
C ARG A 314 -17.18 -20.21 9.46
N ASN A 315 -18.12 -19.30 9.18
CA ASN A 315 -19.52 -19.59 8.84
C ASN A 315 -19.96 -18.72 7.64
N ASP A 316 -21.22 -18.82 7.20
CA ASP A 316 -21.75 -18.11 6.03
C ASP A 316 -21.57 -16.59 6.11
N SER A 317 -21.66 -16.03 7.31
CA SER A 317 -21.43 -14.61 7.54
C SER A 317 -20.02 -14.17 7.15
N CYS A 318 -19.03 -15.06 7.06
CA CYS A 318 -17.67 -14.73 6.64
C CYS A 318 -17.48 -14.61 5.12
N SER A 319 -18.53 -14.84 4.31
CA SER A 319 -18.41 -14.78 2.84
C SER A 319 -17.90 -13.42 2.36
N GLY A 320 -16.94 -13.43 1.42
CA GLY A 320 -16.31 -12.22 0.86
C GLY A 320 -15.37 -11.45 1.79
N ILE A 321 -15.12 -11.92 3.02
CA ILE A 321 -14.21 -11.28 3.98
C ILE A 321 -12.77 -11.77 3.81
N LYS A 322 -11.82 -10.82 3.89
CA LYS A 322 -10.37 -11.08 3.78
C LYS A 322 -9.60 -10.97 5.11
N SER A 323 -10.21 -10.41 6.15
CA SER A 323 -9.61 -10.31 7.49
C SER A 323 -10.69 -10.17 8.58
N PRO A 324 -10.41 -10.59 9.82
CA PRO A 324 -11.28 -10.37 10.98
C PRO A 324 -11.65 -8.89 11.17
N LEU A 325 -10.68 -7.98 11.00
CA LEU A 325 -10.94 -6.54 11.07
C LEU A 325 -11.88 -6.07 9.95
N GLY A 326 -11.72 -6.60 8.74
CA GLY A 326 -12.62 -6.34 7.61
C GLY A 326 -14.06 -6.82 7.87
N TYR A 327 -14.23 -7.97 8.53
CA TYR A 327 -15.53 -8.48 8.96
C TYR A 327 -16.24 -7.47 9.86
N TYR A 328 -15.58 -7.09 10.95
CA TYR A 328 -16.19 -6.21 11.94
C TYR A 328 -16.51 -4.84 11.30
N ILE A 329 -15.64 -4.28 10.44
CA ILE A 329 -15.91 -3.01 9.71
C ILE A 329 -17.16 -3.13 8.83
N ARG A 330 -17.33 -4.25 8.13
CA ARG A 330 -18.52 -4.47 7.29
C ARG A 330 -19.79 -4.52 8.14
N ASN A 331 -19.76 -5.26 9.25
CA ASN A 331 -20.92 -5.40 10.12
C ASN A 331 -21.29 -4.08 10.80
N LEU A 332 -20.32 -3.29 11.26
CA LEU A 332 -20.58 -1.95 11.79
C LEU A 332 -21.24 -1.02 10.76
N LYS A 333 -20.82 -1.08 9.49
CA LYS A 333 -21.46 -0.29 8.42
C LYS A 333 -22.90 -0.73 8.18
N SER A 334 -23.17 -2.04 8.22
CA SER A 334 -24.52 -2.59 8.09
C SER A 334 -25.45 -2.08 9.20
N ILE A 335 -24.98 -2.11 10.46
CA ILE A 335 -25.75 -1.59 11.60
C ILE A 335 -26.01 -0.09 11.48
N LYS A 336 -25.00 0.71 11.13
CA LYS A 336 -25.21 2.16 10.92
C LYS A 336 -26.24 2.44 9.82
N LYS A 337 -26.20 1.69 8.71
CA LYS A 337 -27.16 1.81 7.61
C LYS A 337 -28.58 1.40 8.02
N ALA A 338 -28.72 0.37 8.84
CA ALA A 338 -30.01 -0.06 9.39
C ALA A 338 -30.59 0.96 10.39
N GLY A 339 -29.75 1.56 11.24
CA GLY A 339 -30.15 2.60 12.18
C GLY A 339 -30.60 3.90 11.53
N ILE A 340 -29.92 4.34 10.45
CA ILE A 340 -30.29 5.54 9.68
C ILE A 340 -31.66 5.36 9.00
N LYS A 341 -31.93 4.17 8.44
CA LYS A 341 -33.23 3.86 7.83
C LYS A 341 -34.39 3.90 8.83
N GLN A 342 -34.17 3.52 10.09
CA GLN A 342 -35.23 3.54 11.11
C GLN A 342 -35.55 4.96 11.63
N THR A 343 -34.59 5.89 11.55
CA THR A 343 -34.80 7.31 11.91
C THR A 343 -35.44 8.16 10.80
N GLU A 344 -35.44 7.69 9.55
CA GLU A 344 -36.11 8.37 8.42
C GLU A 344 -37.57 7.91 8.22
N THR A 345 -38.01 6.86 8.92
CA THR A 345 -39.39 6.31 8.88
C THR A 345 -40.19 6.55 10.16
N LYS A 346 -39.67 7.36 11.08
CA LYS A 346 -40.41 7.90 12.24
C LYS A 346 -40.50 9.40 12.08
#